data_AF-A0A6G3ML70-F1
#
_entry.id   AF-A0A6G3ML70-F1
#
_cell.length_a   1.000
_cell.length_b   1.000
_cell.length_c   1.000
_cell.angle_alpha   90.00
_cell.angle_beta   90.00
_cell.angle_gamma   90.00
#
_symmetry.space_group_name_H-M   'P 1'
#
loop_
_entity.id
_entity.type
_entity.pdbx_description
1 polymer ?
#
loop_
_entity_poly.entity_id
_entity_poly.type
_entity_poly.pdbx_seq_one_letter_code
_entity_poly.pdbx_strand_id
1 'polypeptide(L)'
;ISSLVFAHHNLEFSVRKFTVWKKQDKIIPQNKYDIASYSSLITQSTVLYDVILIFDDFSSRGEHGLAIVDTICTERSIAIVDVGKKTNFTPKYVADTVVHELGHVLGLRHNDYYPSCSNQKNIKTSVMSPSFRPWEGNELRSFEKCVLSSHIDDISEMNCLRAPLKLPRLLGKCGDGVMD
;
A
#
# COMPACT_ATOMS: atom_id res chain seq x y z
N ILE A 1 -0.39 -10.49 -6.83
CA ILE A 1 -0.51 -10.83 -5.39
C ILE A 1 -1.27 -9.71 -4.69
N SER A 2 -0.78 -8.47 -4.69
CA SER A 2 -1.47 -7.33 -4.07
C SER A 2 -2.90 -7.11 -4.58
N SER A 3 -3.14 -7.17 -5.90
CA SER A 3 -4.49 -7.03 -6.48
C SER A 3 -5.49 -8.09 -5.97
N LEU A 4 -5.04 -9.30 -5.63
CA LEU A 4 -5.92 -10.36 -5.12
C LEU A 4 -6.38 -10.05 -3.68
N VAL A 5 -5.53 -9.45 -2.86
CA VAL A 5 -5.92 -9.07 -1.48
C VAL A 5 -6.97 -7.97 -1.49
N PHE A 6 -6.82 -6.97 -2.37
CA PHE A 6 -7.81 -5.90 -2.53
C PHE A 6 -9.12 -6.40 -3.17
N ALA A 7 -9.04 -7.32 -4.15
CA ALA A 7 -10.21 -7.88 -4.80
C ALA A 7 -11.16 -8.62 -3.83
N HIS A 8 -10.64 -9.22 -2.75
CA HIS A 8 -11.47 -9.83 -1.69
C HIS A 8 -12.37 -8.81 -0.97
N HIS A 9 -12.09 -7.52 -1.13
CA HIS A 9 -12.78 -6.41 -0.46
C HIS A 9 -13.42 -5.45 -1.46
N ASN A 10 -13.69 -5.90 -2.69
CA ASN A 10 -14.24 -5.08 -3.78
C ASN A 10 -13.42 -3.83 -4.09
N LEU A 11 -12.11 -3.88 -3.82
CA LEU A 11 -11.16 -2.84 -4.20
C LEU A 11 -10.34 -3.34 -5.38
N GLU A 12 -10.23 -2.51 -6.40
CA GLU A 12 -9.36 -2.76 -7.53
C GLU A 12 -8.03 -2.01 -7.34
N PHE A 13 -6.92 -2.74 -7.46
CA PHE A 13 -5.60 -2.13 -7.55
C PHE A 13 -5.04 -2.29 -8.96
N SER A 14 -4.82 -1.16 -9.64
CA SER A 14 -4.26 -1.11 -10.99
C SER A 14 -3.10 -0.11 -11.09
N VAL A 15 -2.08 -0.46 -11.88
CA VAL A 15 -0.92 0.40 -12.09
C VAL A 15 -1.15 1.26 -13.33
N ARG A 16 -1.27 2.58 -13.14
CA ARG A 16 -1.46 3.52 -14.26
C ARG A 16 -0.16 3.93 -14.94
N LYS A 17 0.87 4.21 -14.15
CA LYS A 17 2.18 4.65 -14.62
C LYS A 17 3.26 4.02 -13.75
N PHE A 18 4.35 3.64 -14.40
CA PHE A 18 5.57 3.22 -13.74
C PHE A 18 6.72 4.11 -14.21
N THR A 19 7.59 4.53 -13.30
CA THR A 19 8.71 5.42 -13.63
C THR A 19 9.93 5.01 -12.80
N VAL A 20 11.11 5.04 -13.43
CA VAL A 20 12.39 4.69 -12.78
C VAL A 20 13.33 5.88 -12.89
N TRP A 21 13.91 6.31 -11.77
CA TRP A 21 14.87 7.40 -11.72
C TRP A 21 16.30 6.86 -11.88
N LYS A 22 16.75 6.70 -13.13
CA LYS A 22 18.03 6.02 -13.43
C LYS A 22 19.30 6.84 -13.16
N LYS A 23 19.22 8.18 -13.23
CA LYS A 23 20.39 9.06 -13.16
C LYS A 23 20.59 9.64 -11.76
N GLN A 24 19.51 10.20 -11.22
CA GLN A 24 19.45 10.82 -9.90
C GLN A 24 18.00 10.81 -9.43
N ASP A 25 17.83 10.84 -8.11
CA ASP A 25 16.52 11.00 -7.52
C ASP A 25 15.97 12.39 -7.81
N LYS A 26 14.66 12.46 -8.08
CA LYS A 26 13.99 13.74 -8.32
C LYS A 26 13.68 14.47 -7.03
N ILE A 27 13.56 13.72 -5.94
CA ILE A 27 13.28 14.23 -4.60
C ILE A 27 14.29 13.57 -3.67
N ILE A 28 14.99 14.41 -2.90
CA ILE A 28 15.93 13.98 -1.87
C ILE A 28 15.39 14.55 -0.56
N PRO A 29 14.66 13.75 0.24
CA PRO A 29 14.11 14.26 1.49
C PRO A 29 15.26 14.55 2.47
N GLN A 30 15.10 15.58 3.30
CA GLN A 30 16.11 15.92 4.32
C GLN A 30 16.29 14.78 5.34
N ASN A 31 15.20 14.06 5.59
CA ASN A 31 15.14 12.88 6.42
C ASN A 31 14.44 11.76 5.64
N LYS A 32 15.02 10.55 5.58
CA LYS A 32 14.41 9.40 4.90
C LYS A 32 13.01 9.02 5.40
N TYR A 33 12.65 9.42 6.63
CA TYR A 33 11.30 9.23 7.19
C TYR A 33 10.32 10.36 6.86
N ASP A 34 10.78 11.46 6.24
CA ASP A 34 9.93 12.56 5.79
C ASP A 34 9.29 12.22 4.43
N ILE A 35 8.34 11.29 4.46
CA ILE A 35 7.63 10.84 3.26
C ILE A 35 6.75 11.94 2.65
N ALA A 36 6.40 12.98 3.42
CA ALA A 36 5.60 14.10 2.95
C ALA A 36 6.33 14.94 1.89
N SER A 37 7.68 14.93 1.87
CA SER A 37 8.49 15.56 0.83
C SER A 37 8.12 15.10 -0.60
N TYR A 38 7.58 13.89 -0.75
CA TYR A 38 7.15 13.33 -2.03
C TYR A 38 5.79 13.84 -2.53
N SER A 39 5.03 14.59 -1.72
CA SER A 39 3.68 15.11 -2.09
C SER A 39 3.69 15.95 -3.37
N SER A 40 4.82 16.60 -3.66
CA SER A 40 5.01 17.35 -4.91
C SER A 40 4.89 16.49 -6.17
N LEU A 41 5.11 15.18 -6.11
CA LEU A 41 4.91 14.27 -7.25
C LEU A 41 3.45 14.14 -7.66
N ILE A 42 2.53 14.24 -6.69
CA ILE A 42 1.08 14.22 -6.93
C ILE A 42 0.68 15.57 -7.53
N THR A 43 1.04 16.67 -6.89
CA THR A 43 0.58 18.01 -7.29
C THR A 43 1.15 18.46 -8.65
N GLN A 44 2.32 17.97 -9.04
CA GLN A 44 2.94 18.29 -10.35
C GLN A 44 2.57 17.30 -11.46
N SER A 45 1.78 16.26 -11.17
CA SER A 45 1.45 15.24 -12.16
C SER A 45 0.34 15.69 -13.11
N THR A 46 0.52 15.39 -14.39
CA THR A 46 -0.51 15.58 -15.44
C THR A 46 -1.43 14.37 -15.61
N VAL A 47 -1.18 13.30 -14.86
CA VAL A 47 -1.95 12.06 -14.88
C VAL A 47 -2.66 11.94 -13.54
N LEU A 48 -3.91 11.49 -13.56
CA LEU A 48 -4.69 11.24 -12.36
C LEU A 48 -4.23 9.94 -11.69
N TYR A 49 -4.02 9.99 -10.37
CA TYR A 49 -3.71 8.83 -9.53
C TYR A 49 -4.42 9.00 -8.19
N ASP A 50 -4.79 7.87 -7.58
CA ASP A 50 -5.33 7.86 -6.22
C ASP A 50 -4.22 7.76 -5.16
N VAL A 51 -3.08 7.15 -5.53
CA VAL A 51 -1.92 6.92 -4.65
C VAL A 51 -0.61 6.84 -5.45
N ILE A 52 0.49 7.31 -4.86
CA ILE A 52 1.85 7.09 -5.38
C ILE A 52 2.59 6.10 -4.47
N LEU A 53 3.12 5.03 -5.07
CA LEU A 53 4.03 4.08 -4.43
C LEU A 53 5.47 4.36 -4.85
N ILE A 54 6.36 4.48 -3.88
CA ILE A 54 7.79 4.69 -4.08
C ILE A 54 8.52 3.44 -3.60
N PHE A 55 9.45 2.94 -4.42
CA PHE A 55 10.31 1.84 -4.05
C PHE A 55 11.73 2.40 -3.89
N ASP A 56 12.26 2.38 -2.66
CA ASP A 56 13.54 3.00 -2.31
C ASP A 56 14.33 2.15 -1.29
N ASP A 57 15.63 2.35 -1.19
CA ASP A 57 16.51 1.79 -0.14
C ASP A 57 16.61 2.79 1.02
N PHE A 58 15.58 2.81 1.86
CA PHE A 58 15.45 3.79 2.93
C PHE A 58 15.62 3.21 4.33
N SER A 59 15.38 1.90 4.52
CA SER A 59 15.36 1.31 5.86
C SER A 59 16.74 1.26 6.49
N SER A 60 16.82 1.77 7.72
CA SER A 60 18.02 1.71 8.56
C SER A 60 17.76 1.10 9.95
N ARG A 61 16.49 0.94 10.32
CA ARG A 61 16.05 0.48 11.65
C ARG A 61 15.15 -0.75 11.60
N GLY A 62 14.95 -1.34 10.42
CA GLY A 62 14.23 -2.60 10.24
C GLY A 62 12.78 -2.44 9.81
N GLU A 63 12.34 -1.21 9.53
CA GLU A 63 11.06 -0.95 8.88
C GLU A 63 11.08 -1.47 7.44
N HIS A 64 9.91 -1.83 6.93
CA HIS A 64 9.75 -2.43 5.60
C HIS A 64 9.02 -1.51 4.63
N GLY A 65 8.28 -0.56 5.16
CA GLY A 65 7.60 0.48 4.42
C GLY A 65 7.20 1.61 5.36
N LEU A 66 6.72 2.70 4.77
CA LEU A 66 6.17 3.86 5.45
C LEU A 66 5.01 4.41 4.64
N ALA A 67 3.94 4.79 5.33
CA ALA A 67 2.77 5.42 4.73
C ALA A 67 2.19 6.48 5.66
N ILE A 68 1.56 7.51 5.10
CA ILE A 68 0.75 8.43 5.89
C ILE A 68 -0.65 7.85 6.00
N VAL A 69 -1.08 7.57 7.23
CA VAL A 69 -2.40 6.97 7.50
C VAL A 69 -3.52 7.92 7.09
N ASP A 70 -4.57 7.37 6.46
CA ASP A 70 -5.80 8.08 6.11
C ASP A 70 -5.56 9.28 5.17
N THR A 71 -4.89 9.00 4.04
CA THR A 71 -4.49 10.02 3.07
C THR A 71 -4.92 9.73 1.64
N ILE A 72 -5.60 8.62 1.40
CA ILE A 72 -6.18 8.31 0.10
C ILE A 72 -7.06 9.48 -0.39
N CYS A 73 -7.07 9.71 -1.70
CA CYS A 73 -7.74 10.86 -2.34
C CYS A 73 -7.19 12.25 -1.94
N THR A 74 -6.02 12.34 -1.30
CA THR A 74 -5.37 13.63 -0.98
C THR A 74 -4.01 13.76 -1.67
N GLU A 75 -3.45 14.97 -1.67
CA GLU A 75 -2.08 15.25 -2.15
C GLU A 75 -0.98 14.55 -1.33
N ARG A 76 -1.35 13.90 -0.22
CA ARG A 76 -0.45 13.16 0.68
C ARG A 76 -0.56 11.64 0.53
N SER A 77 -1.35 11.16 -0.44
CA SER A 77 -1.58 9.73 -0.71
C SER A 77 -0.31 9.04 -1.22
N ILE A 78 0.63 8.78 -0.32
CA ILE A 78 1.98 8.30 -0.61
C ILE A 78 2.34 7.18 0.36
N ALA A 79 2.94 6.14 -0.20
CA ALA A 79 3.59 5.08 0.53
C ALA A 79 4.97 4.77 -0.07
N ILE A 80 5.92 4.42 0.79
CA ILE A 80 7.27 4.00 0.44
C ILE A 80 7.45 2.55 0.86
N VAL A 81 8.01 1.72 -0.01
CA VAL A 81 8.32 0.32 0.22
C VAL A 81 9.82 0.12 0.10
N ASP A 82 10.41 -0.48 1.13
CA ASP A 82 11.84 -0.77 1.15
C ASP A 82 12.17 -1.89 0.17
N VAL A 83 13.09 -1.60 -0.75
CA VAL A 83 13.65 -2.56 -1.71
C VAL A 83 15.19 -2.59 -1.67
N GLY A 84 15.78 -2.07 -0.59
CA GLY A 84 17.20 -2.07 -0.32
C GLY A 84 17.91 -3.44 -0.28
N LYS A 85 19.23 -3.40 -0.34
CA LYS A 85 20.07 -4.59 -0.56
C LYS A 85 20.29 -5.49 0.67
N LYS A 86 19.88 -5.05 1.86
CA LYS A 86 20.23 -5.72 3.13
C LYS A 86 19.36 -6.94 3.45
N THR A 87 18.41 -7.25 2.59
CA THR A 87 17.29 -8.15 2.85
C THR A 87 17.05 -8.99 1.59
N ASN A 88 16.87 -10.30 1.75
CA ASN A 88 16.51 -11.21 0.67
C ASN A 88 15.05 -10.95 0.23
N PHE A 89 14.81 -9.83 -0.44
CA PHE A 89 13.47 -9.47 -0.89
C PHE A 89 13.02 -10.38 -2.03
N THR A 90 11.92 -11.09 -1.79
CA THR A 90 11.19 -11.80 -2.84
C THR A 90 10.11 -10.87 -3.42
N PRO A 91 9.66 -11.07 -4.67
CA PRO A 91 8.52 -10.32 -5.20
C PRO A 91 7.27 -10.42 -4.34
N LYS A 92 7.08 -11.57 -3.66
CA LYS A 92 5.99 -11.76 -2.69
C LYS A 92 6.14 -10.83 -1.49
N TYR A 93 7.33 -10.75 -0.90
CA TYR A 93 7.60 -9.84 0.20
C TYR A 93 7.22 -8.40 -0.15
N VAL A 94 7.68 -7.92 -1.30
CA VAL A 94 7.42 -6.54 -1.74
C VAL A 94 5.91 -6.34 -1.95
N ALA A 95 5.24 -7.32 -2.56
CA ALA A 95 3.80 -7.26 -2.77
C ALA A 95 3.01 -7.22 -1.46
N ASP A 96 3.43 -7.98 -0.45
CA ASP A 96 2.80 -8.01 0.86
C ASP A 96 2.99 -6.68 1.61
N THR A 97 4.20 -6.10 1.56
CA THR A 97 4.48 -4.77 2.11
C THR A 97 3.66 -3.69 1.40
N VAL A 98 3.55 -3.73 0.06
CA VAL A 98 2.67 -2.82 -0.70
C VAL A 98 1.24 -2.87 -0.17
N VAL A 99 0.71 -4.06 0.13
CA VAL A 99 -0.65 -4.20 0.67
C VAL A 99 -0.75 -3.56 2.07
N HIS A 100 0.23 -3.78 2.95
CA HIS A 100 0.29 -3.16 4.28
C HIS A 100 0.27 -1.64 4.20
N GLU A 101 1.18 -1.06 3.41
CA GLU A 101 1.32 0.40 3.31
C GLU A 101 0.11 1.05 2.62
N LEU A 102 -0.48 0.39 1.63
CA LEU A 102 -1.74 0.86 1.04
C LEU A 102 -2.91 0.75 2.03
N GLY A 103 -2.91 -0.25 2.92
CA GLY A 103 -3.85 -0.32 4.04
C GLY A 103 -3.77 0.94 4.89
N HIS A 104 -2.57 1.40 5.25
CA HIS A 104 -2.38 2.68 5.93
C HIS A 104 -2.92 3.86 5.13
N VAL A 105 -2.60 3.97 3.84
CA VAL A 105 -3.11 5.06 2.98
C VAL A 105 -4.64 5.10 2.97
N LEU A 106 -5.31 3.93 2.96
CA LEU A 106 -6.77 3.77 3.07
C LEU A 106 -7.34 4.07 4.48
N GLY A 107 -6.51 4.40 5.45
CA GLY A 107 -6.91 4.73 6.82
C GLY A 107 -6.80 3.58 7.82
N LEU A 108 -6.44 2.37 7.39
CA LEU A 108 -6.26 1.23 8.30
C LEU A 108 -5.08 1.48 9.23
N ARG A 109 -5.28 1.25 10.53
CA ARG A 109 -4.22 1.27 11.53
C ARG A 109 -3.72 -0.13 11.81
N HIS A 110 -2.65 -0.22 12.60
CA HIS A 110 -2.21 -1.51 13.10
C HIS A 110 -3.30 -2.17 13.95
N ASN A 111 -3.38 -3.49 13.88
CA ASN A 111 -4.47 -4.24 14.49
C ASN A 111 -4.54 -4.07 16.03
N ASP A 112 -3.44 -3.77 16.70
CA ASP A 112 -3.36 -3.46 18.13
C ASP A 112 -4.05 -2.15 18.54
N TYR A 113 -4.37 -1.26 17.59
CA TYR A 113 -5.21 -0.09 17.82
C TYR A 113 -6.70 -0.43 17.98
N TYR A 114 -7.12 -1.64 17.58
CA TYR A 114 -8.52 -2.04 17.59
C TYR A 114 -8.77 -3.05 18.71
N PRO A 115 -9.58 -2.71 19.74
CA PRO A 115 -9.90 -3.64 20.83
C PRO A 115 -10.49 -4.97 20.34
N SER A 116 -11.23 -4.93 19.22
CA SER A 116 -11.83 -6.08 18.55
C SER A 116 -10.81 -7.07 17.97
N CYS A 117 -9.55 -6.66 17.81
CA CYS A 117 -8.46 -7.51 17.31
C CYS A 117 -7.62 -8.18 18.41
N SER A 118 -7.86 -7.89 19.69
CA SER A 118 -7.06 -8.39 20.83
C SER A 118 -6.94 -9.92 20.93
N ASN A 119 -7.89 -10.68 20.40
CA ASN A 119 -7.92 -12.14 20.44
C ASN A 119 -7.40 -12.83 19.17
N GLN A 120 -6.71 -12.11 18.27
CA GLN A 120 -6.22 -12.70 17.02
C GLN A 120 -5.05 -13.66 17.25
N LYS A 121 -5.28 -14.95 17.01
CA LYS A 121 -4.26 -16.02 17.13
C LYS A 121 -3.06 -15.85 16.20
N ASN A 122 -3.22 -15.13 15.09
CA ASN A 122 -2.28 -15.08 13.98
C ASN A 122 -1.71 -13.68 13.74
N ILE A 123 -1.48 -12.91 14.81
CA ILE A 123 -1.03 -11.50 14.71
C ILE A 123 0.22 -11.33 13.83
N LYS A 124 1.16 -12.28 13.80
CA LYS A 124 2.39 -12.16 12.98
C LYS A 124 2.16 -12.31 11.47
N THR A 125 1.07 -12.95 11.07
CA THR A 125 0.70 -13.17 9.66
C THR A 125 -0.45 -12.29 9.21
N SER A 126 -0.87 -11.36 10.07
CA SER A 126 -1.98 -10.46 9.82
C SER A 126 -1.44 -9.23 9.08
N VAL A 127 -2.15 -8.78 8.03
CA VAL A 127 -1.66 -7.78 7.10
C VAL A 127 -1.28 -6.49 7.83
N MET A 128 -2.15 -5.99 8.70
CA MET A 128 -1.96 -4.75 9.46
C MET A 128 -1.30 -4.99 10.83
N SER A 129 -0.50 -6.03 10.99
CA SER A 129 0.25 -6.22 12.23
C SER A 129 1.41 -5.23 12.35
N PRO A 130 1.69 -4.64 13.53
CA PRO A 130 2.89 -3.83 13.72
C PRO A 130 4.17 -4.69 13.67
N SER A 131 4.04 -5.99 13.92
CA SER A 131 5.09 -6.99 13.79
C SER A 131 4.90 -7.82 12.53
N PHE A 132 4.41 -7.21 11.45
CA PHE A 132 4.18 -7.89 10.20
C PHE A 132 5.48 -8.51 9.67
N ARG A 133 5.50 -9.84 9.55
CA ARG A 133 6.64 -10.60 9.05
C ARG A 133 6.26 -11.35 7.78
N PRO A 134 6.31 -10.70 6.60
CA PRO A 134 5.91 -11.30 5.33
C PRO A 134 6.67 -12.58 4.96
N TRP A 135 7.87 -12.81 5.54
CA TRP A 135 8.67 -14.03 5.33
C TRP A 135 8.37 -15.18 6.31
N GLU A 136 7.63 -14.95 7.40
CA GLU A 136 7.27 -15.98 8.39
C GLU A 136 5.85 -16.52 8.20
N GLY A 137 5.10 -16.01 7.23
CA GLY A 137 3.66 -16.25 7.08
C GLY A 137 3.23 -16.99 5.81
N ASN A 138 2.02 -17.56 5.88
CA ASN A 138 1.29 -18.06 4.71
C ASN A 138 0.93 -16.92 3.73
N GLU A 139 0.50 -17.26 2.52
CA GLU A 139 0.00 -16.29 1.54
C GLU A 139 -1.06 -15.36 2.15
N LEU A 140 -0.83 -14.03 2.08
CA LEU A 140 -1.83 -13.04 2.45
C LEU A 140 -3.03 -13.17 1.49
N ARG A 141 -4.22 -13.38 2.06
CA ARG A 141 -5.46 -13.51 1.29
C ARG A 141 -6.40 -12.32 1.48
N SER A 142 -6.38 -11.68 2.65
CA SER A 142 -7.28 -10.58 2.99
C SER A 142 -6.72 -9.76 4.15
N PHE A 143 -7.12 -8.48 4.26
CA PHE A 143 -7.06 -7.76 5.53
C PHE A 143 -7.84 -8.48 6.65
N GLU A 144 -7.45 -8.18 7.88
CA GLU A 144 -8.09 -8.64 9.10
C GLU A 144 -9.51 -8.11 9.21
N LYS A 145 -10.49 -8.99 9.42
CA LYS A 145 -11.91 -8.60 9.54
C LYS A 145 -12.14 -7.51 10.60
N CYS A 146 -11.46 -7.59 11.74
CA CYS A 146 -11.62 -6.65 12.85
C CYS A 146 -11.10 -5.24 12.53
N VAL A 147 -10.09 -5.13 11.65
CA VAL A 147 -9.57 -3.85 11.15
C VAL A 147 -10.53 -3.31 10.09
N LEU A 148 -10.83 -4.13 9.08
CA LEU A 148 -11.62 -3.69 7.92
C LEU A 148 -13.06 -3.30 8.28
N SER A 149 -13.71 -4.03 9.20
CA SER A 149 -15.09 -3.72 9.61
C SER A 149 -15.23 -2.33 10.22
N SER A 150 -14.14 -1.72 10.66
CA SER A 150 -14.16 -0.38 11.25
C SER A 150 -14.09 0.73 10.18
N HIS A 151 -13.67 0.42 8.94
CA HIS A 151 -13.34 1.43 7.92
C HIS A 151 -13.95 1.16 6.54
N ILE A 152 -14.56 -0.01 6.30
CA ILE A 152 -15.08 -0.37 4.98
C ILE A 152 -16.17 0.61 4.49
N ASP A 153 -17.00 1.11 5.40
CA ASP A 153 -18.04 2.08 5.07
C ASP A 153 -17.40 3.41 4.64
N ASP A 154 -16.41 3.90 5.38
CA ASP A 154 -15.67 5.13 5.04
C ASP A 154 -14.99 5.00 3.67
N ILE A 155 -14.33 3.87 3.41
CA ILE A 155 -13.68 3.58 2.12
C ILE A 155 -14.70 3.60 0.98
N SER A 156 -15.90 3.05 1.19
CA SER A 156 -16.96 3.00 0.18
C SER A 156 -17.52 4.39 -0.18
N GLU A 157 -17.35 5.37 0.70
CA GLU A 157 -17.77 6.77 0.52
C GLU A 157 -16.72 7.66 -0.18
N MET A 158 -15.52 7.15 -0.41
CA MET A 158 -14.43 7.93 -1.01
C MET A 158 -14.62 8.16 -2.51
N ASN A 159 -14.85 9.42 -2.88
CA ASN A 159 -15.19 9.80 -4.25
C ASN A 159 -14.11 9.48 -5.30
N CYS A 160 -12.81 9.53 -4.96
CA CYS A 160 -11.78 9.22 -5.95
C CYS A 160 -11.77 7.73 -6.36
N LEU A 161 -12.14 6.84 -5.44
CA LEU A 161 -12.17 5.38 -5.66
C LEU A 161 -13.44 4.90 -6.40
N ARG A 162 -14.47 5.74 -6.51
CA ARG A 162 -15.77 5.38 -7.10
C ARG A 162 -15.80 5.41 -8.63
N ALA A 163 -14.81 6.03 -9.27
CA ALA A 163 -14.77 6.15 -10.72
C ALA A 163 -14.09 4.93 -11.35
N PRO A 164 -14.81 4.07 -12.11
CA PRO A 164 -14.17 2.97 -12.82
C PRO A 164 -13.19 3.54 -13.84
N LEU A 165 -11.96 3.04 -13.83
CA LEU A 165 -10.94 3.39 -14.80
C LEU A 165 -11.39 2.91 -16.19
N LYS A 166 -11.81 3.85 -17.05
CA LYS A 166 -12.17 3.56 -18.46
C LYS A 166 -10.94 3.41 -19.38
N LEU A 167 -9.77 3.16 -18.82
CA LEU A 167 -8.49 3.17 -19.54
C LEU A 167 -7.83 1.80 -19.49
N PRO A 168 -7.17 1.37 -20.57
CA PRO A 168 -6.48 0.09 -20.60
C PRO A 168 -5.38 0.05 -19.53
N ARG A 169 -5.41 -1.00 -18.71
CA ARG A 169 -4.44 -1.23 -17.63
C ARG A 169 -3.06 -1.51 -18.22
N LEU A 170 -2.02 -1.06 -17.52
CA LEU A 170 -0.63 -1.31 -17.93
C LEU A 170 -0.27 -2.80 -17.81
N LEU A 171 -0.88 -3.49 -16.84
CA LEU A 171 -0.69 -4.91 -16.55
C LEU A 171 -2.07 -5.52 -16.25
N GLY A 172 -2.62 -6.27 -17.21
CA GLY A 172 -3.86 -7.04 -17.06
C GLY A 172 -3.56 -8.54 -16.92
N LYS A 173 -4.34 -9.25 -16.11
CA LYS A 173 -4.25 -10.71 -15.97
C LYS A 173 -5.63 -11.29 -15.76
N CYS A 174 -6.05 -12.21 -16.63
CA CYS A 174 -7.29 -12.96 -16.43
C CYS A 174 -7.37 -13.60 -15.03
N GLY A 175 -8.50 -13.39 -14.36
CA GLY A 175 -8.79 -13.93 -13.03
C GLY A 175 -8.24 -13.09 -11.86
N ASP A 176 -7.86 -11.83 -12.09
CA ASP A 176 -7.40 -10.90 -11.03
C ASP A 176 -8.52 -10.06 -10.38
N GLY A 177 -9.78 -10.32 -10.76
CA GLY A 177 -10.95 -9.63 -10.22
C GLY A 177 -11.26 -8.28 -10.90
N VAL A 178 -10.57 -7.96 -11.99
CA VAL A 178 -10.74 -6.73 -12.76
C VAL A 178 -11.29 -7.03 -14.16
N MET A 179 -12.20 -6.21 -14.64
CA MET A 179 -12.72 -6.30 -16.00
C MET A 179 -11.86 -5.43 -16.94
N ASP A 180 -11.08 -6.08 -17.80
CA ASP A 180 -10.22 -5.47 -18.83
C ASP A 180 -10.98 -5.17 -20.13
#